data_AF-A0AAD8Y4M7-F1
#
_entry.id   AF-A0AAD8Y4M7-F1
#
_cell.length_a   1.000
_cell.length_b   1.000
_cell.length_c   1.000
_cell.angle_alpha   90.00
_cell.angle_beta   90.00
_cell.angle_gamma   90.00
#
_symmetry.space_group_name_H-M   'P 1'
#
loop_
_entity.id
_entity.type
_entity.pdbx_description
1 polymer ?
#
loop_
_entity_poly.entity_id
_entity_poly.type
_entity_poly.pdbx_seq_one_letter_code
_entity_poly.pdbx_strand_id
1 'polypeptide(L)'
;MDSSSSDDDVPLARFKKAAAKPDKAVSSAPAAAKKKTAAAKKRPNYKEDSEDDDDDEDYASSPAPPKKKKRSSSASTSTAASTKKKKATATTTKKSTKKTPIKKENGKKKAAPKKEVKGLKQLDKSERISHAMQAYLWWNSDDPPKGQQWCKMEHAGVSFPEGYEPHGVKMRYDGKEVDLTPVEEEAATFFAAMDPDGMHLGNSKTAPIFEKNFFTDFKAILGKNHVIKDFKKCDFAPITAHLNEEKIVRKAITDAERKQNKNVKDTVMFKFGYALVDGHLEKVGNYNMEPPGAFRGRGEHPKMGKLKQRVDPEQVMLNLSECAAVPMCHVPGHAWGDIRHNPTVQWLCSWTENINGQSKYMQLAAQSSFKGKSDRSKYNKAARLCGNIDKIRKDYKKNLTSKSNETRQLATAMWVIDRLALRVGGEKDTEEEADTVGCCSLRVEHLKFDPNDEGGIVRRLSWSFWVRIRCCLSRRLILDQRCIRRIMGWENRCMRISRDFARRRKLRMMCLVI
;
A
#
# COMPACT_ATOMS: atom_id res chain seq x y z
N MET A 1 13.05 -63.07 -13.34
CA MET A 1 12.75 -64.19 -12.44
C MET A 1 12.14 -63.60 -11.18
N ASP A 2 10.88 -63.96 -10.97
CA ASP A 2 10.05 -63.94 -9.75
C ASP A 2 10.14 -62.86 -8.64
N SER A 3 8.97 -62.22 -8.48
CA SER A 3 8.13 -62.24 -7.27
C SER A 3 8.49 -61.41 -6.02
N SER A 4 7.92 -60.20 -6.00
CA SER A 4 6.78 -59.83 -5.14
C SER A 4 6.88 -59.92 -3.61
N SER A 5 6.72 -58.77 -2.96
CA SER A 5 6.01 -58.62 -1.67
C SER A 5 5.33 -57.25 -1.62
N SER A 6 4.11 -57.16 -1.07
CA SER A 6 3.23 -55.98 -1.14
C SER A 6 2.30 -55.86 0.09
N ASP A 7 2.16 -54.62 0.58
CA ASP A 7 0.96 -53.93 1.12
C ASP A 7 0.14 -54.40 2.36
N ASP A 8 -0.38 -53.36 3.03
CA ASP A 8 -1.67 -53.17 3.74
C ASP A 8 -2.13 -53.99 4.99
N ASP A 9 -1.95 -53.35 6.17
CA ASP A 9 -3.04 -52.82 7.04
C ASP A 9 -4.12 -53.79 7.64
N VAL A 10 -5.21 -53.18 8.14
CA VAL A 10 -6.50 -53.65 8.70
C VAL A 10 -6.57 -54.25 10.14
N PRO A 11 -7.70 -54.07 10.89
CA PRO A 11 -7.64 -53.84 12.34
C PRO A 11 -8.63 -54.67 13.19
N LEU A 12 -8.77 -54.34 14.49
CA LEU A 12 -9.78 -54.86 15.42
C LEU A 12 -10.30 -53.74 16.35
N ALA A 13 -11.50 -53.73 16.94
CA ALA A 13 -12.84 -54.30 16.68
C ALA A 13 -13.80 -53.71 17.78
N ARG A 14 -15.13 -53.92 17.94
CA ARG A 14 -16.01 -55.10 17.80
C ARG A 14 -17.50 -54.70 17.86
N PHE A 15 -18.34 -55.30 16.99
CA PHE A 15 -19.75 -55.74 17.19
C PHE A 15 -20.84 -54.72 17.64
N LYS A 16 -22.16 -54.94 17.37
CA LYS A 16 -22.93 -56.18 17.18
C LYS A 16 -24.14 -56.01 16.20
N LYS A 17 -24.72 -57.12 15.74
CA LYS A 17 -25.95 -57.22 14.90
C LYS A 17 -27.21 -56.86 15.72
N ALA A 18 -28.45 -56.69 15.21
CA ALA A 18 -29.14 -57.12 13.97
C ALA A 18 -30.25 -56.08 13.62
N ALA A 19 -30.59 -55.70 12.38
CA ALA A 19 -31.02 -56.43 11.16
C ALA A 19 -32.55 -56.64 11.03
N ALA A 20 -33.23 -55.75 10.28
CA ALA A 20 -34.46 -56.02 9.52
C ALA A 20 -34.66 -54.97 8.39
N LYS A 21 -35.20 -55.41 7.25
CA LYS A 21 -35.68 -54.67 6.06
C LYS A 21 -37.07 -55.29 5.68
N PRO A 22 -37.90 -54.82 4.71
CA PRO A 22 -37.58 -53.90 3.60
C PRO A 22 -38.65 -52.84 3.19
N ASP A 23 -38.25 -51.99 2.25
CA ASP A 23 -38.96 -51.50 1.04
C ASP A 23 -40.35 -50.81 1.02
N LYS A 24 -40.30 -49.56 0.48
CA LYS A 24 -41.10 -48.99 -0.65
C LYS A 24 -42.61 -48.64 -0.45
N ALA A 25 -43.18 -47.63 -1.14
CA ALA A 25 -42.64 -46.41 -1.79
C ALA A 25 -43.79 -45.45 -2.25
N VAL A 26 -43.42 -44.24 -2.72
CA VAL A 26 -44.13 -43.39 -3.73
C VAL A 26 -45.41 -42.60 -3.34
N SER A 27 -45.33 -41.28 -3.60
CA SER A 27 -46.37 -40.33 -4.07
C SER A 27 -47.22 -39.46 -3.12
N SER A 28 -47.63 -38.33 -3.72
CA SER A 28 -48.74 -37.42 -3.40
C SER A 28 -48.56 -36.30 -2.36
N ALA A 29 -49.04 -35.13 -2.79
CA ALA A 29 -49.40 -33.91 -2.03
C ALA A 29 -50.84 -33.56 -2.48
N PRO A 30 -51.52 -32.47 -2.05
CA PRO A 30 -51.14 -31.41 -1.10
C PRO A 30 -52.22 -31.10 -0.03
N ALA A 31 -51.94 -30.19 0.92
CA ALA A 31 -52.95 -29.36 1.59
C ALA A 31 -52.31 -28.18 2.36
N ALA A 32 -53.09 -27.14 2.68
CA ALA A 32 -52.64 -25.93 3.36
C ALA A 32 -53.24 -25.78 4.77
N ALA A 33 -52.51 -25.17 5.72
CA ALA A 33 -53.11 -24.41 6.83
C ALA A 33 -52.18 -23.38 7.52
N LYS A 34 -52.64 -22.13 7.47
CA LYS A 34 -52.22 -20.87 8.13
C LYS A 34 -51.58 -20.90 9.55
N LYS A 35 -50.62 -19.95 9.71
CA LYS A 35 -50.40 -19.01 10.86
C LYS A 35 -49.55 -19.42 12.09
N LYS A 36 -49.07 -18.34 12.76
CA LYS A 36 -48.20 -18.24 13.96
C LYS A 36 -46.71 -18.48 13.67
N THR A 37 -45.73 -17.74 14.22
CA THR A 37 -45.79 -16.57 15.14
C THR A 37 -44.61 -15.62 14.88
N ALA A 38 -44.76 -14.34 15.24
CA ALA A 38 -43.66 -13.37 15.19
C ALA A 38 -42.84 -13.37 16.49
N ALA A 39 -41.50 -13.29 16.38
CA ALA A 39 -40.60 -13.05 17.51
C ALA A 39 -39.37 -12.27 17.04
N ALA A 40 -39.26 -10.98 17.41
CA ALA A 40 -38.12 -10.16 17.06
C ALA A 40 -36.93 -10.43 18.00
N LYS A 41 -35.75 -10.76 17.45
CA LYS A 41 -34.49 -10.80 18.21
C LYS A 41 -33.64 -9.56 17.91
N LYS A 42 -33.06 -8.97 18.95
CA LYS A 42 -32.16 -7.82 18.87
C LYS A 42 -30.83 -8.22 18.21
N ARG A 43 -30.19 -7.29 17.51
CA ARG A 43 -28.79 -7.44 17.08
C ARG A 43 -27.86 -7.46 18.31
N PRO A 44 -26.88 -8.37 18.39
CA PRO A 44 -25.72 -8.20 19.26
C PRO A 44 -24.78 -7.13 18.69
N ASN A 45 -23.95 -6.53 19.55
CA ASN A 45 -22.87 -5.63 19.16
C ASN A 45 -21.59 -6.44 18.91
N TYR A 46 -20.87 -6.17 17.82
CA TYR A 46 -19.58 -6.82 17.54
C TYR A 46 -18.44 -5.99 18.17
N LYS A 47 -17.40 -6.66 18.68
CA LYS A 47 -16.10 -6.04 18.93
C LYS A 47 -15.24 -6.24 17.69
N GLU A 48 -14.49 -5.23 17.30
CA GLU A 48 -13.34 -5.42 16.42
C GLU A 48 -12.14 -5.75 17.32
N ASP A 49 -11.75 -7.03 17.35
CA ASP A 49 -10.41 -7.41 17.78
C ASP A 49 -9.49 -7.31 16.55
N SER A 50 -8.32 -6.70 16.70
CA SER A 50 -7.41 -6.38 15.60
C SER A 50 -6.25 -7.38 15.53
N GLU A 51 -6.23 -8.21 14.49
CA GLU A 51 -5.18 -9.20 14.25
C GLU A 51 -4.35 -8.82 13.00
N ASP A 52 -3.03 -8.82 13.21
CA ASP A 52 -1.87 -8.93 12.32
C ASP A 52 -1.76 -8.12 11.00
N ASP A 53 -0.72 -7.28 10.94
CA ASP A 53 0.02 -6.96 9.71
C ASP A 53 0.92 -8.18 9.37
N ASP A 54 0.55 -8.95 8.34
CA ASP A 54 1.43 -9.93 7.69
C ASP A 54 1.68 -9.49 6.24
N ASP A 55 2.95 -9.37 5.85
CA ASP A 55 3.39 -8.55 4.70
C ASP A 55 3.41 -9.35 3.37
N ASP A 56 2.24 -9.84 2.93
CA ASP A 56 2.06 -10.64 1.70
C ASP A 56 0.71 -10.36 0.97
N GLU A 57 0.57 -9.22 0.28
CA GLU A 57 -0.60 -8.96 -0.60
C GLU A 57 -0.47 -9.64 -1.99
N ASP A 58 -0.97 -10.88 -2.11
CA ASP A 58 -1.42 -11.46 -3.39
C ASP A 58 -2.95 -11.54 -3.46
N TYR A 59 -3.57 -10.65 -4.24
CA TYR A 59 -5.02 -10.45 -4.22
C TYR A 59 -5.78 -11.24 -5.29
N ALA A 60 -6.26 -12.44 -4.91
CA ALA A 60 -7.08 -13.29 -5.75
C ALA A 60 -8.57 -12.84 -5.86
N SER A 61 -8.89 -12.11 -6.94
CA SER A 61 -10.21 -12.03 -7.63
C SER A 61 -11.51 -12.30 -6.84
N SER A 62 -12.17 -11.24 -6.34
CA SER A 62 -13.56 -11.32 -5.82
C SER A 62 -14.66 -11.50 -6.93
N PRO A 63 -15.77 -12.22 -6.67
CA PRO A 63 -16.85 -12.48 -7.65
C PRO A 63 -17.79 -11.30 -7.99
N ALA A 64 -18.65 -11.50 -9.00
CA ALA A 64 -19.50 -10.47 -9.64
C ALA A 64 -20.92 -10.30 -9.03
N PRO A 65 -21.57 -9.11 -9.20
CA PRO A 65 -22.85 -8.78 -8.56
C PRO A 65 -24.14 -9.15 -9.37
N PRO A 66 -25.26 -9.48 -8.70
CA PRO A 66 -26.56 -9.76 -9.33
C PRO A 66 -27.39 -8.51 -9.71
N LYS A 67 -28.45 -8.67 -10.53
CA LYS A 67 -29.18 -7.57 -11.20
C LYS A 67 -30.69 -7.46 -10.86
N LYS A 68 -31.11 -6.25 -10.47
CA LYS A 68 -32.40 -5.51 -10.68
C LYS A 68 -33.73 -6.22 -11.09
N LYS A 69 -34.83 -5.83 -10.40
CA LYS A 69 -36.18 -5.43 -10.92
C LYS A 69 -36.68 -4.25 -10.03
N LYS A 70 -37.24 -3.09 -10.49
CA LYS A 70 -38.53 -2.75 -11.16
C LYS A 70 -39.76 -3.22 -10.33
N ARG A 71 -40.86 -2.48 -10.06
CA ARG A 71 -41.55 -1.19 -10.49
C ARG A 71 -42.35 -0.63 -9.25
N SER A 72 -43.08 0.52 -9.20
CA SER A 72 -43.13 1.87 -9.83
C SER A 72 -44.29 2.73 -9.25
N SER A 73 -44.25 4.08 -9.35
CA SER A 73 -45.37 5.07 -9.07
C SER A 73 -45.93 5.12 -7.63
N SER A 74 -46.55 6.19 -7.10
CA SER A 74 -47.22 7.38 -7.70
C SER A 74 -46.99 8.71 -6.93
N ALA A 75 -47.68 9.80 -7.34
CA ALA A 75 -47.79 11.09 -6.64
C ALA A 75 -48.77 11.02 -5.41
N SER A 76 -49.09 12.06 -4.61
CA SER A 76 -49.05 13.53 -4.82
C SER A 76 -49.15 14.37 -3.52
N THR A 77 -48.82 15.68 -3.60
CA THR A 77 -49.31 16.83 -2.75
C THR A 77 -49.11 16.79 -1.20
N SER A 78 -49.10 17.89 -0.43
CA SER A 78 -49.17 19.35 -0.66
C SER A 78 -48.73 20.13 0.60
N THR A 79 -48.24 21.39 0.45
CA THR A 79 -48.34 22.54 1.43
C THR A 79 -47.78 22.40 2.88
N ALA A 80 -47.37 23.45 3.61
CA ALA A 80 -46.88 24.80 3.26
C ALA A 80 -46.25 25.49 4.51
N ALA A 81 -45.37 26.47 4.25
CA ALA A 81 -45.06 27.68 5.04
C ALA A 81 -44.75 27.68 6.57
N SER A 82 -43.58 28.26 6.88
CA SER A 82 -43.30 29.16 8.04
C SER A 82 -43.05 28.52 9.45
N THR A 83 -42.51 29.20 10.48
CA THR A 83 -42.04 30.60 10.63
C THR A 83 -40.76 30.76 11.51
N LYS A 84 -40.31 32.02 11.67
CA LYS A 84 -39.36 32.63 12.63
C LYS A 84 -39.69 32.31 14.13
N LYS A 85 -38.86 32.57 15.15
CA LYS A 85 -37.90 33.70 15.38
C LYS A 85 -36.83 33.43 16.49
N LYS A 86 -35.89 34.39 16.63
CA LYS A 86 -34.74 34.54 17.58
C LYS A 86 -35.22 34.69 19.07
N LYS A 87 -34.40 34.81 20.15
CA LYS A 87 -33.06 35.46 20.35
C LYS A 87 -32.47 35.25 21.79
N ALA A 88 -31.13 35.37 21.94
CA ALA A 88 -30.31 35.80 23.12
C ALA A 88 -30.34 35.01 24.48
N THR A 89 -29.23 34.70 25.19
CA THR A 89 -28.22 35.51 25.99
C THR A 89 -28.84 36.14 27.27
N ALA A 90 -28.22 36.19 28.48
CA ALA A 90 -26.79 36.16 28.88
C ALA A 90 -26.48 35.63 30.32
N THR A 91 -25.25 35.91 30.79
CA THR A 91 -24.54 35.66 32.08
C THR A 91 -25.31 36.11 33.37
N THR A 92 -24.90 35.84 34.64
CA THR A 92 -23.56 35.97 35.26
C THR A 92 -23.43 35.29 36.64
N THR A 93 -22.21 35.25 37.22
CA THR A 93 -21.80 34.62 38.50
C THR A 93 -21.99 35.48 39.76
N LYS A 94 -22.07 34.86 40.96
CA LYS A 94 -21.11 35.09 42.09
C LYS A 94 -21.23 34.12 43.27
N LYS A 95 -20.33 34.30 44.26
CA LYS A 95 -19.84 33.37 45.30
C LYS A 95 -19.92 34.02 46.69
N SER A 96 -20.28 33.30 47.76
CA SER A 96 -19.86 33.59 49.15
C SER A 96 -20.17 32.45 50.12
N THR A 97 -19.67 32.52 51.35
CA THR A 97 -19.60 31.42 52.36
C THR A 97 -20.02 31.89 53.76
N LYS A 98 -20.29 30.94 54.68
CA LYS A 98 -19.52 30.70 55.94
C LYS A 98 -20.38 30.32 57.17
N LYS A 99 -19.75 29.57 58.09
CA LYS A 99 -20.03 29.32 59.53
C LYS A 99 -20.72 28.00 59.94
N THR A 100 -20.03 27.31 60.85
CA THR A 100 -20.44 26.20 61.73
C THR A 100 -21.05 26.75 63.03
N PRO A 101 -21.73 25.93 63.88
CA PRO A 101 -21.04 25.26 64.99
C PRO A 101 -21.50 23.80 65.26
N ILE A 102 -21.03 23.19 66.36
CA ILE A 102 -21.06 21.74 66.63
C ILE A 102 -21.68 21.43 68.00
N LYS A 103 -22.60 20.45 68.10
CA LYS A 103 -22.59 19.45 69.20
C LYS A 103 -23.42 18.18 68.92
N LYS A 104 -22.97 17.11 69.59
CA LYS A 104 -23.29 15.68 69.49
C LYS A 104 -24.77 15.33 69.76
N GLU A 105 -25.25 14.22 69.18
CA GLU A 105 -25.70 13.07 69.98
C GLU A 105 -25.65 11.72 69.21
N ASN A 106 -25.95 10.60 69.90
CA ASN A 106 -25.79 9.22 69.41
C ASN A 106 -27.02 8.69 68.67
N GLY A 107 -26.82 7.87 67.61
CA GLY A 107 -27.94 7.27 66.86
C GLY A 107 -27.55 6.17 65.87
N LYS A 108 -27.25 4.96 66.35
CA LYS A 108 -26.82 3.82 65.50
C LYS A 108 -28.03 3.07 64.90
N LYS A 109 -28.45 3.37 63.67
CA LYS A 109 -29.39 2.51 62.89
C LYS A 109 -29.35 2.75 61.36
N LYS A 110 -29.34 1.63 60.61
CA LYS A 110 -29.64 1.44 59.17
C LYS A 110 -29.07 2.46 58.17
N ALA A 111 -27.95 2.10 57.53
CA ALA A 111 -27.51 2.76 56.30
C ALA A 111 -28.43 2.41 55.12
N ALA A 112 -28.92 3.43 54.40
CA ALA A 112 -29.53 3.26 53.09
C ALA A 112 -28.46 2.90 52.02
N PRO A 113 -28.82 2.23 50.91
CA PRO A 113 -27.85 1.89 49.87
C PRO A 113 -27.28 3.17 49.25
N LYS A 114 -25.96 3.38 49.43
CA LYS A 114 -25.24 4.43 48.68
C LYS A 114 -25.34 4.09 47.20
N LYS A 115 -25.88 5.00 46.38
CA LYS A 115 -25.64 4.96 44.93
C LYS A 115 -24.14 5.11 44.73
N GLU A 116 -23.49 4.05 44.27
CA GLU A 116 -22.10 4.16 43.83
C GLU A 116 -22.03 5.18 42.70
N VAL A 117 -21.25 6.24 42.92
CA VAL A 117 -20.79 7.08 41.82
C VAL A 117 -19.87 6.19 41.00
N LYS A 118 -20.33 5.75 39.83
CA LYS A 118 -19.49 5.00 38.88
C LYS A 118 -18.24 5.84 38.63
N GLY A 119 -17.09 5.36 39.11
CA GLY A 119 -15.81 6.00 38.84
C GLY A 119 -15.63 6.15 37.33
N LEU A 120 -15.08 7.28 36.89
CA LEU A 120 -14.76 7.44 35.47
C LEU A 120 -13.77 6.34 35.10
N LYS A 121 -14.07 5.58 34.03
CA LYS A 121 -13.13 4.56 33.52
C LYS A 121 -11.83 5.29 33.20
N GLN A 122 -10.75 4.92 33.89
CA GLN A 122 -9.42 5.39 33.54
C GLN A 122 -9.07 4.76 32.18
N LEU A 123 -9.11 5.60 31.14
CA LEU A 123 -8.75 5.20 29.78
C LEU A 123 -7.24 4.96 29.70
N ASP A 124 -6.83 3.92 28.98
CA ASP A 124 -5.42 3.64 28.74
C ASP A 124 -4.79 4.65 27.76
N LYS A 125 -3.47 4.53 27.51
CA LYS A 125 -2.74 5.46 26.65
C LYS A 125 -3.23 5.40 25.18
N SER A 126 -3.57 4.23 24.68
CA SER A 126 -4.08 4.00 23.32
C SER A 126 -5.49 4.53 23.16
N GLU A 127 -6.39 4.23 24.11
CA GLU A 127 -7.76 4.77 24.14
C GLU A 127 -7.76 6.30 24.14
N ARG A 128 -6.93 6.92 24.98
CA ARG A 128 -6.80 8.38 25.06
C ARG A 128 -6.31 9.01 23.76
N ILE A 129 -5.31 8.40 23.12
CA ILE A 129 -4.78 8.86 21.82
C ILE A 129 -5.84 8.72 20.72
N SER A 130 -6.51 7.56 20.65
CA SER A 130 -7.59 7.30 19.68
C SER A 130 -8.73 8.30 19.83
N HIS A 131 -9.19 8.56 21.06
CA HIS A 131 -10.20 9.59 21.32
C HIS A 131 -9.75 11.01 20.96
N ALA A 132 -8.47 11.36 21.21
CA ALA A 132 -7.93 12.68 20.82
C ALA A 132 -7.90 12.87 19.29
N MET A 133 -7.51 11.83 18.54
CA MET A 133 -7.57 11.84 17.07
C MET A 133 -9.02 11.93 16.56
N GLN A 134 -9.93 11.11 17.09
CA GLN A 134 -11.34 11.08 16.68
C GLN A 134 -12.10 12.38 16.97
N ALA A 135 -11.66 13.17 17.96
CA ALA A 135 -12.23 14.47 18.25
C ALA A 135 -11.93 15.54 17.17
N TYR A 136 -10.90 15.34 16.34
CA TYR A 136 -10.48 16.31 15.33
C TYR A 136 -11.23 16.13 14.00
N LEU A 137 -12.30 16.92 13.80
CA LEU A 137 -13.09 16.93 12.58
C LEU A 137 -12.46 17.83 11.50
N TRP A 138 -11.32 17.42 10.94
CA TRP A 138 -10.50 18.23 10.01
C TRP A 138 -11.24 18.81 8.80
N TRP A 139 -12.38 18.25 8.40
CA TRP A 139 -13.19 18.77 7.29
C TRP A 139 -14.03 20.00 7.66
N ASN A 140 -14.05 20.36 8.95
CA ASN A 140 -14.63 21.55 9.55
C ASN A 140 -13.57 22.49 10.15
N SER A 141 -12.27 22.16 10.09
CA SER A 141 -11.21 23.06 10.54
C SER A 141 -10.88 24.11 9.49
N ASP A 142 -10.37 25.25 9.93
CA ASP A 142 -9.83 26.28 9.04
C ASP A 142 -8.67 25.72 8.20
N ASP A 143 -8.46 26.28 7.01
CA ASP A 143 -7.31 25.97 6.18
C ASP A 143 -6.12 26.90 6.53
N PRO A 144 -4.88 26.39 6.48
CA PRO A 144 -3.68 27.18 6.75
C PRO A 144 -3.49 28.31 5.71
N PRO A 145 -2.64 29.32 6.00
CA PRO A 145 -2.37 30.43 5.09
C PRO A 145 -2.03 29.98 3.66
N LYS A 146 -2.51 30.73 2.66
CA LYS A 146 -2.44 30.34 1.24
C LYS A 146 -1.03 29.97 0.80
N GLY A 147 -0.80 28.68 0.51
CA GLY A 147 0.49 28.12 0.08
C GLY A 147 1.19 27.28 1.15
N GLN A 148 0.76 27.39 2.41
CA GLN A 148 1.19 26.54 3.51
C GLN A 148 0.32 25.26 3.61
N GLN A 149 0.83 24.26 4.30
CA GLN A 149 0.19 22.97 4.60
C GLN A 149 -0.13 22.82 6.09
N TRP A 150 0.56 23.59 6.94
CA TRP A 150 0.43 23.67 8.39
C TRP A 150 0.93 25.04 8.87
N CYS A 151 0.46 25.47 10.03
CA CYS A 151 0.97 26.63 10.78
C CYS A 151 1.94 26.19 11.89
N LYS A 152 1.70 25.03 12.51
CA LYS A 152 2.56 24.39 13.52
C LYS A 152 2.70 22.89 13.27
N MET A 153 3.88 22.35 13.55
CA MET A 153 4.25 20.95 13.34
C MET A 153 5.40 20.53 14.25
N GLU A 154 5.19 19.49 15.05
CA GLU A 154 6.12 18.92 16.03
C GLU A 154 6.13 17.38 15.90
N HIS A 155 7.30 16.73 15.92
CA HIS A 155 7.43 15.28 15.79
C HIS A 155 8.74 14.78 16.42
N ALA A 156 8.81 13.50 16.79
CA ALA A 156 9.95 12.91 17.51
C ALA A 156 11.14 12.47 16.62
N GLY A 157 11.22 12.94 15.37
CA GLY A 157 12.16 12.40 14.37
C GLY A 157 11.75 11.02 13.86
N VAL A 158 12.72 10.23 13.40
CA VAL A 158 12.58 8.84 12.93
C VAL A 158 13.11 7.82 13.94
N SER A 159 12.62 6.58 13.86
CA SER A 159 13.24 5.42 14.50
C SER A 159 14.16 4.71 13.50
N PHE A 160 15.42 4.49 13.87
CA PHE A 160 16.36 3.72 13.05
C PHE A 160 16.20 2.21 13.29
N PRO A 161 16.56 1.36 12.30
CA PRO A 161 16.75 -0.07 12.53
C PRO A 161 17.92 -0.30 13.49
N GLU A 162 17.87 -1.41 14.23
CA GLU A 162 18.95 -1.85 15.11
C GLU A 162 20.24 -2.15 14.31
N GLY A 163 21.38 -2.16 15.01
CA GLY A 163 22.67 -2.51 14.41
C GLY A 163 22.65 -3.95 13.86
N TYR A 164 23.55 -4.26 12.92
CA TYR A 164 23.73 -5.65 12.51
C TYR A 164 24.44 -6.43 13.63
N GLU A 165 23.84 -7.55 14.04
CA GLU A 165 24.44 -8.50 14.96
C GLU A 165 25.06 -9.65 14.15
N PRO A 166 26.40 -9.80 14.13
CA PRO A 166 27.06 -10.84 13.33
C PRO A 166 26.73 -12.25 13.80
N HIS A 167 26.38 -13.13 12.86
CA HIS A 167 26.05 -14.52 13.17
C HIS A 167 27.25 -15.47 13.15
N GLY A 168 28.38 -15.06 12.56
CA GLY A 168 29.61 -15.86 12.45
C GLY A 168 29.50 -17.10 11.53
N VAL A 169 28.38 -17.27 10.83
CA VAL A 169 28.13 -18.40 9.93
C VAL A 169 28.90 -18.19 8.62
N LYS A 170 30.03 -18.88 8.50
CA LYS A 170 30.94 -18.75 7.35
C LYS A 170 30.27 -19.16 6.04
N MET A 171 30.34 -18.28 5.04
CA MET A 171 30.05 -18.67 3.66
C MET A 171 31.18 -19.55 3.11
N ARG A 172 30.91 -20.25 2.00
CA ARG A 172 31.92 -21.03 1.28
C ARG A 172 32.33 -20.35 -0.02
N TYR A 173 33.60 -20.47 -0.37
CA TYR A 173 34.18 -20.04 -1.63
C TYR A 173 35.09 -21.13 -2.17
N ASP A 174 34.82 -21.61 -3.39
CA ASP A 174 35.60 -22.66 -4.05
C ASP A 174 35.71 -23.96 -3.20
N GLY A 175 34.64 -24.26 -2.45
CA GLY A 175 34.55 -25.39 -1.53
C GLY A 175 35.19 -25.18 -0.14
N LYS A 176 35.84 -24.03 0.11
CA LYS A 176 36.49 -23.70 1.39
C LYS A 176 35.69 -22.65 2.16
N GLU A 177 35.70 -22.71 3.48
CA GLU A 177 35.11 -21.66 4.32
C GLU A 177 35.90 -20.34 4.20
N VAL A 178 35.18 -19.22 4.29
CA VAL A 178 35.77 -17.87 4.26
C VAL A 178 35.26 -17.07 5.45
N ASP A 179 36.20 -16.52 6.21
CA ASP A 179 35.94 -15.53 7.24
C ASP A 179 35.57 -14.17 6.60
N LEU A 180 34.48 -13.57 7.07
CA LEU A 180 34.00 -12.24 6.65
C LEU A 180 34.03 -11.30 7.86
N THR A 181 34.31 -10.02 7.63
CA THR A 181 34.07 -8.98 8.64
C THR A 181 32.56 -8.70 8.78
N PRO A 182 32.07 -8.11 9.89
CA PRO A 182 30.65 -7.82 10.10
C PRO A 182 29.92 -7.10 8.95
N VAL A 183 30.61 -6.21 8.22
CA VAL A 183 30.00 -5.44 7.11
C VAL A 183 29.91 -6.29 5.83
N GLU A 184 30.87 -7.19 5.63
CA GLU A 184 30.85 -8.17 4.53
C GLU A 184 29.85 -9.29 4.83
N GLU A 185 29.70 -9.67 6.10
CA GLU A 185 28.70 -10.63 6.56
C GLU A 185 27.28 -10.06 6.37
N GLU A 186 26.98 -8.83 6.83
CA GLU A 186 25.69 -8.15 6.60
C GLU A 186 25.32 -8.16 5.10
N ALA A 187 26.28 -7.84 4.23
CA ALA A 187 26.10 -7.87 2.78
C ALA A 187 25.85 -9.28 2.21
N ALA A 188 26.53 -10.31 2.71
CA ALA A 188 26.30 -11.70 2.32
C ALA A 188 24.94 -12.22 2.81
N THR A 189 24.55 -11.89 4.05
CA THR A 189 23.25 -12.20 4.64
C THR A 189 22.10 -11.65 3.78
N PHE A 190 22.23 -10.44 3.22
CA PHE A 190 21.21 -9.88 2.31
C PHE A 190 20.97 -10.68 1.04
N PHE A 191 22.00 -11.35 0.50
CA PHE A 191 21.84 -12.25 -0.65
C PHE A 191 21.32 -13.62 -0.21
N ALA A 192 21.87 -14.18 0.87
CA ALA A 192 21.44 -15.45 1.45
C ALA A 192 19.97 -15.44 1.95
N ALA A 193 19.43 -14.27 2.27
CA ALA A 193 18.03 -14.03 2.63
C ALA A 193 17.07 -13.88 1.42
N MET A 194 17.57 -13.98 0.19
CA MET A 194 16.73 -14.03 -1.01
C MET A 194 16.19 -15.44 -1.22
N ASP A 195 14.93 -15.53 -1.64
CA ASP A 195 14.32 -16.77 -2.11
C ASP A 195 14.93 -17.17 -3.47
N PRO A 196 15.57 -18.36 -3.59
CA PRO A 196 16.15 -18.85 -4.83
C PRO A 196 15.14 -19.07 -5.96
N ASP A 197 13.92 -19.51 -5.64
CA ASP A 197 12.85 -19.77 -6.61
C ASP A 197 11.92 -18.54 -6.79
N GLY A 198 12.06 -17.54 -5.91
CA GLY A 198 11.25 -16.32 -5.89
C GLY A 198 11.47 -15.39 -7.09
N MET A 199 10.62 -14.36 -7.19
CA MET A 199 10.48 -13.46 -8.36
C MET A 199 11.77 -12.80 -8.91
N HIS A 200 12.86 -12.81 -8.16
CA HIS A 200 14.14 -12.20 -8.53
C HIS A 200 15.19 -13.21 -8.99
N LEU A 201 15.34 -14.36 -8.30
CA LEU A 201 16.36 -15.37 -8.59
C LEU A 201 15.81 -16.56 -9.39
N GLY A 202 14.55 -16.96 -9.19
CA GLY A 202 13.94 -18.10 -9.91
C GLY A 202 13.64 -17.84 -11.39
N ASN A 203 13.82 -16.59 -11.85
CA ASN A 203 13.57 -16.18 -13.23
C ASN A 203 14.89 -15.88 -13.96
N SER A 204 15.17 -16.72 -14.97
CA SER A 204 16.35 -16.68 -15.85
C SER A 204 16.67 -15.31 -16.48
N LYS A 205 15.70 -14.38 -16.58
CA LYS A 205 15.96 -13.00 -17.05
C LYS A 205 16.40 -12.03 -15.94
N THR A 206 15.94 -12.23 -14.72
CA THR A 206 16.17 -11.31 -13.60
C THR A 206 17.38 -11.71 -12.77
N ALA A 207 17.59 -13.01 -12.56
CA ALA A 207 18.71 -13.52 -11.76
C ALA A 207 20.08 -13.03 -12.26
N PRO A 208 20.42 -13.07 -13.56
CA PRO A 208 21.73 -12.61 -14.03
C PRO A 208 21.94 -11.09 -13.89
N ILE A 209 20.86 -10.31 -13.78
CA ILE A 209 20.91 -8.87 -13.48
C ILE A 209 21.16 -8.68 -11.97
N PHE A 210 20.40 -9.41 -11.15
CA PHE A 210 20.47 -9.37 -9.69
C PHE A 210 21.84 -9.79 -9.18
N GLU A 211 22.33 -10.97 -9.58
CA GLU A 211 23.64 -11.54 -9.24
C GLU A 211 24.77 -10.59 -9.64
N LYS A 212 24.75 -10.08 -10.88
CA LYS A 212 25.78 -9.17 -11.39
C LYS A 212 25.85 -7.87 -10.57
N ASN A 213 24.71 -7.27 -10.26
CA ASN A 213 24.65 -6.03 -9.51
C ASN A 213 25.05 -6.25 -8.04
N PHE A 214 24.47 -7.25 -7.39
CA PHE A 214 24.86 -7.66 -6.04
C PHE A 214 26.37 -7.90 -5.95
N PHE A 215 26.92 -8.72 -6.84
CA PHE A 215 28.35 -9.06 -6.82
C PHE A 215 29.26 -7.88 -7.17
N THR A 216 28.76 -6.86 -7.88
CA THR A 216 29.50 -5.62 -8.14
C THR A 216 29.61 -4.79 -6.86
N ASP A 217 28.49 -4.58 -6.15
CA ASP A 217 28.47 -3.82 -4.90
C ASP A 217 29.16 -4.59 -3.75
N PHE A 218 28.97 -5.92 -3.66
CA PHE A 218 29.64 -6.78 -2.68
C PHE A 218 31.17 -6.76 -2.83
N LYS A 219 31.70 -6.81 -4.06
CA LYS A 219 33.16 -6.62 -4.29
C LYS A 219 33.67 -5.22 -3.97
N ALA A 220 32.81 -4.20 -3.92
CA ALA A 220 33.21 -2.88 -3.44
C ALA A 220 33.36 -2.85 -1.91
N ILE A 221 32.54 -3.63 -1.18
CA ILE A 221 32.66 -3.84 0.28
C ILE A 221 33.87 -4.70 0.61
N LEU A 222 34.03 -5.86 -0.04
CA LEU A 222 35.16 -6.80 0.15
C LEU A 222 36.54 -6.19 -0.19
N GLY A 223 36.56 -5.16 -1.03
CA GLY A 223 37.78 -4.53 -1.52
C GLY A 223 38.60 -5.40 -2.49
N LYS A 224 39.73 -4.85 -2.96
CA LYS A 224 40.51 -5.40 -4.09
C LYS A 224 41.31 -6.66 -3.77
N ASN A 225 41.63 -6.88 -2.49
CA ASN A 225 42.58 -7.92 -2.06
C ASN A 225 41.90 -9.20 -1.57
N HIS A 226 40.57 -9.24 -1.53
CA HIS A 226 39.83 -10.38 -0.98
C HIS A 226 39.98 -11.67 -1.80
N VAL A 227 39.72 -12.81 -1.15
CA VAL A 227 39.77 -14.15 -1.77
C VAL A 227 38.65 -14.33 -2.79
N ILE A 228 37.47 -13.77 -2.49
CA ILE A 228 36.26 -13.84 -3.31
C ILE A 228 36.41 -12.98 -4.56
N LYS A 229 36.41 -13.59 -5.75
CA LYS A 229 36.65 -12.93 -7.05
C LYS A 229 35.65 -13.31 -8.15
N ASP A 230 35.13 -14.55 -8.14
CA ASP A 230 34.05 -15.02 -9.03
C ASP A 230 32.78 -15.35 -8.23
N PHE A 231 31.64 -14.85 -8.68
CA PHE A 231 30.34 -15.15 -8.07
C PHE A 231 30.02 -16.65 -8.13
N LYS A 232 30.40 -17.33 -9.22
CA LYS A 232 30.10 -18.77 -9.42
C LYS A 232 30.82 -19.70 -8.44
N LYS A 233 31.82 -19.19 -7.71
CA LYS A 233 32.53 -19.92 -6.66
C LYS A 233 31.94 -19.68 -5.27
N CYS A 234 31.00 -18.75 -5.12
CA CYS A 234 30.37 -18.41 -3.85
C CYS A 234 29.22 -19.38 -3.54
N ASP A 235 29.24 -19.98 -2.36
CA ASP A 235 28.17 -20.80 -1.80
C ASP A 235 27.66 -20.13 -0.50
N PHE A 236 26.41 -19.65 -0.57
CA PHE A 236 25.71 -18.97 0.51
C PHE A 236 24.78 -19.91 1.30
N ALA A 237 24.68 -21.20 0.93
CA ALA A 237 23.75 -22.15 1.54
C ALA A 237 23.91 -22.30 3.07
N PRO A 238 25.12 -22.23 3.68
CA PRO A 238 25.26 -22.23 5.14
C PRO A 238 24.51 -21.08 5.81
N ILE A 239 24.58 -19.87 5.25
CA ILE A 239 23.89 -18.68 5.78
C ILE A 239 22.38 -18.80 5.51
N THR A 240 21.96 -19.26 4.33
CA THR A 240 20.54 -19.47 4.02
C THR A 240 19.90 -20.53 4.94
N ALA A 241 20.62 -21.59 5.31
CA ALA A 241 20.16 -22.59 6.28
C ALA A 241 19.96 -21.96 7.67
N HIS A 242 20.98 -21.28 8.19
CA HIS A 242 20.90 -20.57 9.47
C HIS A 242 19.74 -19.56 9.52
N LEU A 243 19.58 -18.73 8.49
CA LEU A 243 18.46 -17.78 8.39
C LEU A 243 17.08 -18.45 8.34
N ASN A 244 16.99 -19.70 7.87
CA ASN A 244 15.74 -20.46 7.89
C ASN A 244 15.48 -21.09 9.28
N GLU A 245 16.51 -21.55 9.97
CA GLU A 245 16.44 -21.96 11.38
C GLU A 245 16.01 -20.78 12.27
N GLU A 246 16.60 -19.59 12.09
CA GLU A 246 16.18 -18.38 12.79
C GLU A 246 14.69 -18.04 12.55
N LYS A 247 14.18 -18.18 11.32
CA LYS A 247 12.75 -17.96 11.02
C LYS A 247 11.85 -18.94 11.76
N ILE A 248 12.30 -20.18 11.96
CA ILE A 248 11.57 -21.19 12.75
C ILE A 248 11.59 -20.80 14.23
N VAL A 249 12.76 -20.45 14.79
CA VAL A 249 12.89 -20.00 16.19
C VAL A 249 12.05 -18.75 16.46
N ARG A 250 12.11 -17.73 15.57
CA ARG A 250 11.30 -16.51 15.67
C ARG A 250 9.79 -16.76 15.60
N LYS A 251 9.34 -17.85 14.96
CA LYS A 251 7.93 -18.30 14.96
C LYS A 251 7.56 -19.13 16.18
N ALA A 252 8.53 -19.76 16.85
CA ALA A 252 8.35 -20.60 18.03
C ALA A 252 8.35 -19.83 19.38
N ILE A 253 8.43 -18.48 19.36
CA ILE A 253 8.50 -17.64 20.56
C ILE A 253 7.31 -17.83 21.52
N THR A 254 7.61 -17.79 22.82
CA THR A 254 6.63 -17.91 23.90
C THR A 254 5.70 -16.70 23.97
N ASP A 255 4.54 -16.86 24.60
CA ASP A 255 3.61 -15.74 24.84
C ASP A 255 4.21 -14.63 25.73
N ALA A 256 5.20 -14.97 26.58
CA ALA A 256 5.91 -14.00 27.41
C ALA A 256 6.82 -13.09 26.55
N GLU A 257 7.63 -13.68 25.67
CA GLU A 257 8.49 -12.96 24.73
C GLU A 257 7.65 -12.18 23.72
N ARG A 258 6.57 -12.78 23.20
CA ARG A 258 5.62 -12.12 22.29
C ARG A 258 5.01 -10.86 22.93
N LYS A 259 4.66 -10.93 24.22
CA LYS A 259 4.17 -9.77 25.00
C LYS A 259 5.26 -8.73 25.25
N GLN A 260 6.51 -9.14 25.52
CA GLN A 260 7.64 -8.21 25.65
C GLN A 260 7.91 -7.48 24.33
N ASN A 261 7.97 -8.21 23.22
CA ASN A 261 8.16 -7.65 21.88
C ASN A 261 7.03 -6.70 21.49
N LYS A 262 5.78 -6.99 21.89
CA LYS A 262 4.66 -6.05 21.74
C LYS A 262 4.86 -4.77 22.58
N ASN A 263 5.26 -4.87 23.84
CA ASN A 263 5.53 -3.70 24.69
C ASN A 263 6.65 -2.80 24.12
N VAL A 264 7.69 -3.39 23.51
CA VAL A 264 8.76 -2.64 22.83
C VAL A 264 8.20 -1.94 21.59
N LYS A 265 7.50 -2.66 20.70
CA LYS A 265 6.85 -2.08 19.51
C LYS A 265 5.89 -0.94 19.88
N ASP A 266 5.04 -1.13 20.90
CA ASP A 266 4.12 -0.10 21.41
C ASP A 266 4.88 1.11 21.97
N THR A 267 6.02 0.92 22.64
CA THR A 267 6.85 2.02 23.17
C THR A 267 7.46 2.86 22.05
N VAL A 268 7.98 2.23 20.98
CA VAL A 268 8.47 2.92 19.77
C VAL A 268 7.31 3.64 19.07
N MET A 269 6.17 2.98 18.91
CA MET A 269 4.98 3.52 18.26
C MET A 269 4.41 4.74 19.01
N PHE A 270 4.35 4.71 20.35
CA PHE A 270 3.96 5.87 21.14
C PHE A 270 4.96 7.03 21.13
N LYS A 271 6.19 6.81 20.67
CA LYS A 271 7.25 7.82 20.62
C LYS A 271 7.34 8.48 19.24
N PHE A 272 7.41 7.67 18.17
CA PHE A 272 7.63 8.15 16.80
C PHE A 272 6.38 8.05 15.90
N GLY A 273 5.38 7.25 16.29
CA GLY A 273 4.16 7.02 15.50
C GLY A 273 3.16 8.18 15.49
N TYR A 274 3.48 9.32 16.11
CA TYR A 274 2.59 10.48 16.20
C TYR A 274 3.35 11.81 16.02
N ALA A 275 2.66 12.78 15.44
CA ALA A 275 3.08 14.17 15.32
C ALA A 275 1.96 15.10 15.83
N LEU A 276 2.33 16.29 16.30
CA LEU A 276 1.38 17.35 16.63
C LEU A 276 1.35 18.35 15.46
N VAL A 277 0.19 18.52 14.83
CA VAL A 277 0.01 19.38 13.65
C VAL A 277 -1.14 20.34 13.92
N ASP A 278 -0.87 21.65 13.87
CA ASP A 278 -1.82 22.72 14.19
C ASP A 278 -2.53 22.57 15.56
N GLY A 279 -1.89 21.89 16.51
CA GLY A 279 -2.45 21.58 17.84
C GLY A 279 -3.25 20.28 17.91
N HIS A 280 -3.31 19.51 16.83
CA HIS A 280 -4.02 18.23 16.74
C HIS A 280 -3.05 17.05 16.60
N LEU A 281 -3.37 15.93 17.24
CA LEU A 281 -2.53 14.73 17.20
C LEU A 281 -2.83 13.94 15.93
N GLU A 282 -1.80 13.68 15.13
CA GLU A 282 -1.87 12.99 13.84
C GLU A 282 -0.95 11.75 13.85
N LYS A 283 -1.39 10.63 13.25
CA LYS A 283 -0.54 9.42 13.18
C LYS A 283 0.48 9.56 12.05
N VAL A 284 1.74 9.22 12.33
CA VAL A 284 2.81 9.12 11.33
C VAL A 284 2.72 7.75 10.62
N GLY A 285 2.92 7.73 9.30
CA GLY A 285 2.82 6.51 8.50
C GLY A 285 4.08 5.65 8.60
N ASN A 286 5.19 6.17 8.09
CA ASN A 286 6.46 5.46 7.93
C ASN A 286 7.57 6.08 8.82
N TYR A 287 7.41 5.94 10.14
CA TYR A 287 8.37 6.49 11.12
C TYR A 287 9.59 5.61 11.36
N ASN A 288 9.50 4.31 11.03
CA ASN A 288 10.65 3.42 10.97
C ASN A 288 11.41 3.67 9.67
N MET A 289 12.71 3.92 9.78
CA MET A 289 13.63 4.03 8.65
C MET A 289 13.73 2.68 7.92
N GLU A 290 13.85 2.69 6.59
CA GLU A 290 14.06 1.45 5.83
C GLU A 290 15.40 0.79 6.24
N PRO A 291 15.41 -0.51 6.54
CA PRO A 291 16.67 -1.22 6.78
C PRO A 291 17.50 -1.33 5.49
N PRO A 292 18.85 -1.48 5.62
CA PRO A 292 19.71 -1.88 4.52
C PRO A 292 19.29 -3.24 3.94
N GLY A 293 19.72 -3.54 2.71
CA GLY A 293 19.39 -4.80 2.05
C GLY A 293 19.42 -4.75 0.52
N ALA A 294 19.30 -5.91 -0.13
CA ALA A 294 19.29 -5.99 -1.59
C ALA A 294 18.07 -5.29 -2.23
N PHE A 295 18.29 -4.52 -3.30
CA PHE A 295 17.25 -3.78 -4.00
C PHE A 295 16.36 -4.70 -4.84
N ARG A 296 15.21 -5.08 -4.25
CA ARG A 296 14.13 -5.89 -4.86
C ARG A 296 13.33 -5.09 -5.90
N GLY A 297 14.00 -4.64 -6.97
CA GLY A 297 13.40 -3.91 -8.08
C GLY A 297 12.39 -4.77 -8.86
N ARG A 298 11.13 -4.30 -9.01
CA ARG A 298 10.05 -5.08 -9.64
C ARG A 298 10.24 -5.20 -11.16
N GLY A 299 10.19 -6.43 -11.67
CA GLY A 299 10.37 -6.75 -13.10
C GLY A 299 11.83 -6.79 -13.53
N GLU A 300 12.10 -6.64 -14.83
CA GLU A 300 13.46 -6.45 -15.37
C GLU A 300 13.94 -5.02 -15.08
N HIS A 301 14.10 -4.69 -13.78
CA HIS A 301 14.67 -3.43 -13.32
C HIS A 301 16.20 -3.47 -13.42
N PRO A 302 16.86 -2.57 -14.17
CA PRO A 302 18.28 -2.69 -14.49
C PRO A 302 19.20 -2.69 -13.26
N LYS A 303 18.80 -2.00 -12.18
CA LYS A 303 19.51 -1.93 -10.89
C LYS A 303 19.11 -2.97 -9.83
N MET A 304 18.28 -3.98 -10.12
CA MET A 304 17.90 -4.97 -9.10
C MET A 304 19.13 -5.68 -8.51
N GLY A 305 19.10 -6.06 -7.24
CA GLY A 305 20.21 -6.74 -6.56
C GLY A 305 21.31 -5.81 -6.04
N LYS A 306 21.36 -4.53 -6.47
CA LYS A 306 22.22 -3.52 -5.83
C LYS A 306 21.94 -3.40 -4.33
N LEU A 307 22.94 -3.05 -3.54
CA LEU A 307 22.81 -2.94 -2.09
C LEU A 307 22.26 -1.57 -1.67
N LYS A 308 21.11 -1.56 -0.99
CA LYS A 308 20.65 -0.38 -0.24
C LYS A 308 21.58 -0.21 0.96
N GLN A 309 22.15 0.97 1.10
CA GLN A 309 22.95 1.33 2.26
C GLN A 309 22.07 1.65 3.47
N ARG A 310 22.67 1.54 4.66
CA ARG A 310 22.08 2.02 5.91
C ARG A 310 22.00 3.56 5.85
N VAL A 311 20.90 4.12 6.34
CA VAL A 311 20.71 5.58 6.39
C VAL A 311 21.12 6.06 7.78
N ASP A 312 22.19 6.85 7.84
CA ASP A 312 22.69 7.41 9.09
C ASP A 312 21.90 8.68 9.49
N PRO A 313 21.87 9.09 10.77
CA PRO A 313 21.22 10.33 11.20
C PRO A 313 21.71 11.59 10.46
N GLU A 314 22.98 11.63 10.10
CA GLU A 314 23.63 12.70 9.35
C GLU A 314 23.11 12.81 7.90
N GLN A 315 22.41 11.78 7.39
CA GLN A 315 21.74 11.79 6.09
C GLN A 315 20.28 12.26 6.17
N VAL A 316 19.74 12.44 7.38
CA VAL A 316 18.32 12.74 7.62
C VAL A 316 18.12 14.24 7.91
N MET A 317 17.31 14.87 7.05
CA MET A 317 16.80 16.22 7.21
C MET A 317 15.46 16.20 7.95
N LEU A 318 15.33 16.96 9.03
CA LEU A 318 14.06 17.17 9.73
C LEU A 318 13.30 18.39 9.18
N ASN A 319 11.97 18.40 9.29
CA ASN A 319 11.13 19.55 9.00
C ASN A 319 10.06 19.72 10.09
N LEU A 320 10.20 20.78 10.89
CA LEU A 320 9.36 21.10 12.04
C LEU A 320 9.13 22.62 12.12
N SER A 321 8.32 23.10 13.06
CA SER A 321 8.19 24.54 13.28
C SER A 321 9.44 25.15 13.91
N GLU A 322 9.73 26.41 13.57
CA GLU A 322 10.81 27.21 14.17
C GLU A 322 10.66 27.34 15.70
N CYS A 323 9.43 27.33 16.21
CA CYS A 323 9.13 27.36 17.64
C CYS A 323 8.98 25.97 18.30
N ALA A 324 9.23 24.87 17.58
CA ALA A 324 9.10 23.52 18.11
C ALA A 324 10.44 23.00 18.64
N ALA A 325 10.41 22.15 19.67
CA ALA A 325 11.61 21.50 20.17
C ALA A 325 12.17 20.53 19.11
N VAL A 326 13.42 20.74 18.68
CA VAL A 326 14.14 19.80 17.82
C VAL A 326 14.24 18.45 18.55
N PRO A 327 13.80 17.33 17.96
CA PRO A 327 13.90 16.02 18.60
C PRO A 327 15.37 15.61 18.74
N MET A 328 15.73 15.04 19.88
CA MET A 328 17.06 14.48 20.11
C MET A 328 17.36 13.34 19.12
N CYS A 329 18.59 13.25 18.61
CA CYS A 329 19.01 12.04 17.89
C CYS A 329 19.15 10.89 18.89
N HIS A 330 18.58 9.74 18.57
CA HIS A 330 18.51 8.58 19.48
C HIS A 330 19.65 7.58 19.28
N VAL A 331 20.51 7.80 18.28
CA VAL A 331 21.73 7.02 18.05
C VAL A 331 22.89 7.70 18.80
N PRO A 332 23.53 7.06 19.79
CA PRO A 332 24.56 7.70 20.60
C PRO A 332 25.75 8.21 19.76
N GLY A 333 26.12 9.49 19.96
CA GLY A 333 27.24 10.12 19.26
C GLY A 333 26.90 10.76 17.90
N HIS A 334 25.68 10.56 17.39
CA HIS A 334 25.23 11.08 16.09
C HIS A 334 24.36 12.34 16.19
N ALA A 335 24.24 13.06 15.08
CA ALA A 335 23.42 14.26 14.92
C ALA A 335 22.56 14.21 13.64
N TRP A 336 21.51 15.02 13.58
CA TRP A 336 20.71 15.16 12.36
C TRP A 336 21.46 15.97 11.30
N GLY A 337 21.38 15.57 10.03
CA GLY A 337 22.10 16.23 8.94
C GLY A 337 21.66 17.67 8.65
N ASP A 338 20.36 17.96 8.78
CA ASP A 338 19.79 19.28 8.50
C ASP A 338 18.44 19.47 9.23
N ILE A 339 18.08 20.72 9.53
CA ILE A 339 16.84 21.10 10.22
C ILE A 339 16.17 22.22 9.42
N ARG A 340 14.95 21.98 8.96
CA ARG A 340 14.16 22.91 8.15
C ARG A 340 12.86 23.33 8.82
N HIS A 341 12.40 24.51 8.43
CA HIS A 341 11.14 25.11 8.87
C HIS A 341 10.32 25.52 7.64
N ASN A 342 9.91 24.53 6.83
CA ASN A 342 9.20 24.75 5.58
C ASN A 342 7.71 24.36 5.68
N PRO A 343 6.80 25.32 5.95
CA PRO A 343 5.37 25.07 6.02
C PRO A 343 4.71 24.81 4.66
N THR A 344 5.41 24.92 3.53
CA THR A 344 4.85 24.66 2.20
C THR A 344 4.80 23.17 1.81
N VAL A 345 5.42 22.29 2.62
CA VAL A 345 5.54 20.85 2.35
C VAL A 345 4.92 19.97 3.46
N GLN A 346 4.47 18.77 3.09
CA GLN A 346 3.75 17.82 3.96
C GLN A 346 4.63 16.74 4.63
N TRP A 347 5.95 16.77 4.41
CA TRP A 347 6.87 15.76 4.96
C TRP A 347 7.49 16.23 6.29
N LEU A 348 7.74 15.26 7.16
CA LEU A 348 8.29 15.43 8.52
C LEU A 348 9.80 15.23 8.55
N CYS A 349 10.29 14.21 7.84
CA CYS A 349 11.72 14.01 7.56
C CYS A 349 11.91 13.72 6.07
N SER A 350 13.11 13.99 5.57
CA SER A 350 13.56 13.61 4.22
C SER A 350 15.00 13.07 4.27
N TRP A 351 15.33 12.15 3.38
CA TRP A 351 16.68 11.63 3.17
C TRP A 351 16.82 11.18 1.72
N THR A 352 18.05 11.00 1.21
CA THR A 352 18.28 10.54 -0.16
C THR A 352 18.70 9.07 -0.15
N GLU A 353 18.15 8.22 -1.02
CA GLU A 353 18.55 6.82 -1.14
C GLU A 353 19.62 6.59 -2.21
N ASN A 354 20.45 5.55 -2.04
CA ASN A 354 21.69 5.35 -2.78
C ASN A 354 21.56 4.61 -4.13
N ILE A 355 20.38 4.08 -4.49
CA ILE A 355 20.17 3.30 -5.72
C ILE A 355 19.83 4.23 -6.90
N ASN A 356 18.92 5.18 -6.70
CA ASN A 356 18.47 6.14 -7.72
C ASN A 356 18.74 7.61 -7.36
N GLY A 357 19.30 7.91 -6.18
CA GLY A 357 19.50 9.29 -5.72
C GLY A 357 18.18 10.02 -5.41
N GLN A 358 17.09 9.28 -5.16
CA GLN A 358 15.77 9.86 -4.95
C GLN A 358 15.55 10.26 -3.49
N SER A 359 14.93 11.41 -3.26
CA SER A 359 14.51 11.84 -1.93
C SER A 359 13.32 11.01 -1.45
N LYS A 360 13.50 10.29 -0.35
CA LYS A 360 12.46 9.63 0.44
C LYS A 360 11.98 10.55 1.55
N TYR A 361 10.79 10.25 2.07
CA TYR A 361 10.08 11.13 3.02
C TYR A 361 9.36 10.32 4.10
N MET A 362 9.47 10.77 5.36
CA MET A 362 8.53 10.40 6.43
C MET A 362 7.31 11.31 6.33
N GLN A 363 6.11 10.74 6.32
CA GLN A 363 4.85 11.49 6.15
C GLN A 363 3.77 11.03 7.14
N LEU A 364 2.75 11.88 7.33
CA LEU A 364 1.53 11.49 8.04
C LEU A 364 0.79 10.35 7.33
N ALA A 365 0.16 9.49 8.12
CA ALA A 365 -0.53 8.28 7.67
C ALA A 365 -1.82 8.60 6.88
N ALA A 366 -2.39 7.58 6.21
CA ALA A 366 -3.51 7.74 5.27
C ALA A 366 -4.78 8.35 5.88
N GLN A 367 -5.00 8.14 7.18
CA GLN A 367 -6.13 8.69 7.96
C GLN A 367 -5.97 10.17 8.34
N SER A 368 -4.80 10.77 8.14
CA SER A 368 -4.51 12.14 8.57
C SER A 368 -5.28 13.21 7.79
N SER A 369 -5.44 14.39 8.38
CA SER A 369 -6.07 15.55 7.76
C SER A 369 -5.40 15.96 6.44
N PHE A 370 -4.06 15.89 6.32
CA PHE A 370 -3.36 16.19 5.06
C PHE A 370 -3.79 15.26 3.92
N LYS A 371 -3.81 13.94 4.19
CA LYS A 371 -4.23 12.93 3.21
C LYS A 371 -5.72 13.05 2.93
N GLY A 372 -6.54 13.28 3.96
CA GLY A 372 -7.99 13.53 3.85
C GLY A 372 -8.36 14.76 3.01
N LYS A 373 -7.73 15.92 3.26
CA LYS A 373 -7.93 17.16 2.47
C LYS A 373 -7.51 16.93 1.00
N SER A 374 -6.37 16.27 0.76
CA SER A 374 -5.92 15.86 -0.58
C SER A 374 -6.92 14.93 -1.28
N ASP A 375 -7.40 13.88 -0.61
CA ASP A 375 -8.33 12.91 -1.20
C ASP A 375 -9.72 13.50 -1.46
N ARG A 376 -10.23 14.36 -0.56
CA ARG A 376 -11.44 15.15 -0.79
C ARG A 376 -11.29 16.02 -2.05
N SER A 377 -10.13 16.64 -2.26
CA SER A 377 -9.83 17.39 -3.48
C SER A 377 -9.77 16.50 -4.73
N LYS A 378 -9.12 15.33 -4.65
CA LYS A 378 -9.06 14.30 -5.70
C LYS A 378 -10.45 13.87 -6.17
N TYR A 379 -11.34 13.51 -5.24
CA TYR A 379 -12.71 13.10 -5.58
C TYR A 379 -13.59 14.27 -6.05
N ASN A 380 -13.43 15.48 -5.48
CA ASN A 380 -14.09 16.68 -5.99
C ASN A 380 -13.69 17.00 -7.46
N LYS A 381 -12.42 16.81 -7.82
CA LYS A 381 -11.93 16.96 -9.21
C LYS A 381 -12.57 15.92 -10.13
N ALA A 382 -12.72 14.67 -9.70
CA ALA A 382 -13.42 13.62 -10.44
C ALA A 382 -14.93 13.92 -10.61
N ALA A 383 -15.60 14.46 -9.59
CA ALA A 383 -17.00 14.89 -9.68
C ALA A 383 -17.20 16.04 -10.69
N ARG A 384 -16.30 17.04 -10.68
CA ARG A 384 -16.28 18.13 -11.68
C ARG A 384 -16.02 17.63 -13.10
N LEU A 385 -15.19 16.59 -13.26
CA LEU A 385 -14.98 15.91 -14.55
C LEU A 385 -16.25 15.18 -15.01
N CYS A 386 -16.94 14.47 -14.12
CA CYS A 386 -18.19 13.78 -14.43
C CYS A 386 -19.24 14.74 -15.02
N GLY A 387 -19.43 15.92 -14.43
CA GLY A 387 -20.34 16.96 -14.94
C GLY A 387 -19.95 17.60 -16.28
N ASN A 388 -18.75 17.32 -16.81
CA ASN A 388 -18.26 17.86 -18.08
C ASN A 388 -17.84 16.79 -19.10
N ILE A 389 -17.92 15.49 -18.75
CA ILE A 389 -17.32 14.41 -19.54
C ILE A 389 -17.87 14.35 -20.95
N ASP A 390 -19.17 14.58 -21.15
CA ASP A 390 -19.78 14.51 -22.49
C ASP A 390 -19.43 15.72 -23.38
N LYS A 391 -18.93 16.83 -22.82
CA LYS A 391 -18.34 17.92 -23.60
C LYS A 391 -16.96 17.49 -24.13
N ILE A 392 -16.13 16.94 -23.26
CA ILE A 392 -14.78 16.41 -23.58
C ILE A 392 -14.90 15.28 -24.61
N ARG A 393 -15.87 14.37 -24.45
CA ARG A 393 -16.15 13.27 -25.39
C ARG A 393 -16.69 13.74 -26.75
N LYS A 394 -17.33 14.91 -26.84
CA LYS A 394 -17.71 15.52 -28.12
C LYS A 394 -16.50 16.16 -28.79
N ASP A 395 -15.69 16.90 -28.03
CA ASP A 395 -14.48 17.53 -28.54
C ASP A 395 -13.47 16.52 -29.09
N TYR A 396 -13.04 15.52 -28.30
CA TYR A 396 -12.05 14.56 -28.79
C TYR A 396 -12.57 13.80 -30.03
N LYS A 397 -13.88 13.50 -30.11
CA LYS A 397 -14.48 12.85 -31.29
C LYS A 397 -14.41 13.71 -32.55
N LYS A 398 -14.56 15.03 -32.44
CA LYS A 398 -14.31 15.99 -33.54
C LYS A 398 -12.81 16.01 -33.91
N ASN A 399 -11.94 15.99 -32.90
CA ASN A 399 -10.50 16.12 -33.07
C ASN A 399 -9.80 14.86 -33.63
N LEU A 400 -10.41 13.66 -33.51
CA LEU A 400 -10.02 12.45 -34.29
C LEU A 400 -10.05 12.66 -35.83
N THR A 401 -10.84 13.65 -36.29
CA THR A 401 -10.95 14.04 -37.70
C THR A 401 -10.23 15.35 -38.05
N SER A 402 -9.49 15.95 -37.11
CA SER A 402 -8.66 17.15 -37.38
C SER A 402 -7.63 16.90 -38.49
N LYS A 403 -7.18 17.97 -39.17
CA LYS A 403 -6.12 17.91 -40.20
C LYS A 403 -4.72 17.67 -39.60
N SER A 404 -4.39 18.25 -38.44
CA SER A 404 -3.10 18.05 -37.76
C SER A 404 -2.90 16.60 -37.29
N ASN A 405 -1.65 16.13 -37.26
CA ASN A 405 -1.28 14.85 -36.64
C ASN A 405 -1.39 14.92 -35.11
N GLU A 406 -0.86 15.97 -34.47
CA GLU A 406 -0.81 16.09 -33.01
C GLU A 406 -2.22 16.13 -32.42
N THR A 407 -3.12 16.92 -33.01
CA THR A 407 -4.52 17.01 -32.57
C THR A 407 -5.23 15.64 -32.65
N ARG A 408 -4.91 14.82 -33.65
CA ARG A 408 -5.42 13.45 -33.76
C ARG A 408 -4.76 12.51 -32.74
N GLN A 409 -3.47 12.68 -32.45
CA GLN A 409 -2.73 11.90 -31.45
C GLN A 409 -3.29 12.15 -30.06
N LEU A 410 -3.38 13.42 -29.64
CA LEU A 410 -3.98 13.85 -28.38
C LEU A 410 -5.44 13.35 -28.25
N ALA A 411 -6.27 13.51 -29.29
CA ALA A 411 -7.65 13.03 -29.28
C ALA A 411 -7.77 11.51 -29.13
N THR A 412 -6.87 10.74 -29.75
CA THR A 412 -6.84 9.28 -29.62
C THR A 412 -6.31 8.84 -28.25
N ALA A 413 -5.30 9.51 -27.71
CA ALA A 413 -4.79 9.24 -26.37
C ALA A 413 -5.86 9.51 -25.30
N MET A 414 -6.57 10.65 -25.40
CA MET A 414 -7.73 10.94 -24.55
C MET A 414 -8.84 9.88 -24.70
N TRP A 415 -9.12 9.41 -25.91
CA TRP A 415 -10.07 8.32 -26.16
C TRP A 415 -9.63 7.02 -25.47
N VAL A 416 -8.37 6.63 -25.59
CA VAL A 416 -7.82 5.41 -24.97
C VAL A 416 -7.87 5.50 -23.44
N ILE A 417 -7.57 6.67 -22.86
CA ILE A 417 -7.66 6.90 -21.41
C ILE A 417 -9.13 6.84 -20.93
N ASP A 418 -10.07 7.56 -21.57
CA ASP A 418 -11.50 7.55 -21.20
C ASP A 418 -12.14 6.16 -21.33
N ARG A 419 -11.77 5.41 -22.38
CA ARG A 419 -12.45 4.15 -22.72
C ARG A 419 -11.82 2.92 -22.10
N LEU A 420 -10.51 2.90 -21.90
CA LEU A 420 -9.77 1.72 -21.40
C LEU A 420 -9.19 1.91 -19.98
N ALA A 421 -9.26 3.12 -19.42
CA ALA A 421 -8.66 3.50 -18.13
C ALA A 421 -7.15 3.29 -18.06
N LEU A 422 -6.43 3.48 -19.19
CA LEU A 422 -4.96 3.46 -19.17
C LEU A 422 -4.41 4.62 -18.36
N ARG A 423 -3.31 4.36 -17.63
CA ARG A 423 -2.48 5.42 -17.04
C ARG A 423 -1.79 6.21 -18.15
N VAL A 424 -1.57 7.51 -17.94
CA VAL A 424 -0.96 8.42 -18.94
C VAL A 424 0.39 7.86 -19.43
N GLY A 425 1.30 7.53 -18.51
CA GLY A 425 2.65 7.06 -18.83
C GLY A 425 3.56 8.21 -19.23
N GLY A 426 4.47 8.59 -18.34
CA GLY A 426 5.59 9.46 -18.69
C GLY A 426 6.61 8.73 -19.54
N GLU A 427 7.55 9.49 -20.09
CA GLU A 427 8.84 8.97 -20.56
C GLU A 427 9.64 8.46 -19.36
N LYS A 428 10.46 7.42 -19.58
CA LYS A 428 11.26 6.71 -18.56
C LYS A 428 12.59 6.36 -19.20
N ASP A 429 13.68 6.54 -18.47
CA ASP A 429 14.96 5.99 -18.89
C ASP A 429 14.98 4.48 -18.62
N THR A 430 15.21 3.69 -19.65
CA THR A 430 15.27 2.22 -19.56
C THR A 430 16.62 1.69 -19.08
N GLU A 431 17.64 2.55 -19.00
CA GLU A 431 18.95 2.22 -18.42
C GLU A 431 18.90 2.34 -16.87
N GLU A 432 18.01 3.20 -16.34
CA GLU A 432 17.85 3.47 -14.91
C GLU A 432 16.60 2.82 -14.27
N GLU A 433 15.46 2.77 -14.99
CA GLU A 433 14.19 2.22 -14.51
C GLU A 433 13.68 1.02 -15.34
N ALA A 434 12.83 0.18 -14.73
CA ALA A 434 12.16 -0.91 -15.45
C ALA A 434 11.24 -0.40 -16.59
N ASP A 435 11.42 -0.97 -17.79
CA ASP A 435 10.58 -0.68 -18.97
C ASP A 435 9.12 -1.06 -18.72
N THR A 436 8.28 -0.03 -18.61
CA THR A 436 6.85 -0.11 -18.32
C THR A 436 6.17 1.11 -18.92
N VAL A 437 5.10 0.91 -19.69
CA VAL A 437 4.50 1.98 -20.49
C VAL A 437 3.08 2.35 -20.05
N GLY A 438 2.67 3.56 -20.40
CA GLY A 438 1.27 4.01 -20.36
C GLY A 438 0.82 4.51 -21.73
N CYS A 439 -0.36 5.11 -21.81
CA CYS A 439 -1.00 5.53 -23.05
C CYS A 439 -0.14 6.41 -23.98
N CYS A 440 0.71 7.28 -23.41
CA CYS A 440 1.55 8.22 -24.16
C CYS A 440 2.93 7.63 -24.53
N SER A 441 3.39 6.60 -23.82
CA SER A 441 4.66 5.88 -24.07
C SER A 441 4.48 4.54 -24.80
N LEU A 442 3.34 4.32 -25.46
CA LEU A 442 3.08 3.14 -26.29
C LEU A 442 4.00 3.11 -27.52
N ARG A 443 4.74 2.01 -27.69
CA ARG A 443 5.53 1.68 -28.88
C ARG A 443 4.74 0.76 -29.81
N VAL A 444 5.11 0.70 -31.10
CA VAL A 444 4.36 -0.05 -32.14
C VAL A 444 4.19 -1.53 -31.77
N GLU A 445 5.22 -2.15 -31.20
CA GLU A 445 5.25 -3.56 -30.77
C GLU A 445 4.16 -3.97 -29.75
N HIS A 446 3.58 -2.99 -29.03
CA HIS A 446 2.53 -3.22 -28.03
C HIS A 446 1.12 -3.36 -28.62
N LEU A 447 0.98 -3.10 -29.93
CA LEU A 447 -0.29 -3.06 -30.65
C LEU A 447 -0.29 -4.17 -31.71
N LYS A 448 -1.34 -5.01 -31.73
CA LYS A 448 -1.50 -6.04 -32.76
C LYS A 448 -2.88 -5.94 -33.40
N PHE A 449 -2.88 -5.60 -34.68
CA PHE A 449 -4.09 -5.50 -35.50
C PHE A 449 -4.40 -6.84 -36.13
N ASP A 450 -5.67 -7.26 -36.08
CA ASP A 450 -6.13 -8.50 -36.71
C ASP A 450 -6.33 -8.25 -38.22
N PRO A 451 -5.51 -8.83 -39.13
CA PRO A 451 -5.55 -8.48 -40.55
C PRO A 451 -6.86 -8.92 -41.24
N ASN A 452 -7.58 -9.87 -40.65
CA ASN A 452 -8.83 -10.38 -41.21
C ASN A 452 -10.02 -9.40 -41.05
N ASP A 453 -9.91 -8.37 -40.21
CA ASP A 453 -10.97 -7.36 -39.98
C ASP A 453 -10.89 -6.18 -40.99
N GLU A 454 -10.13 -6.29 -42.10
CA GLU A 454 -10.01 -5.24 -43.14
C GLU A 454 -11.37 -4.83 -43.75
N GLY A 455 -12.29 -5.79 -43.99
CA GLY A 455 -13.65 -5.50 -44.50
C GLY A 455 -14.73 -5.29 -43.43
N GLY A 456 -14.41 -5.52 -42.15
CA GLY A 456 -15.41 -5.67 -41.09
C GLY A 456 -16.03 -4.38 -40.54
N ILE A 457 -17.34 -4.38 -40.27
CA ILE A 457 -18.03 -3.31 -39.50
C ILE A 457 -17.48 -3.25 -38.06
N VAL A 458 -17.05 -4.40 -37.53
CA VAL A 458 -16.36 -4.56 -36.25
C VAL A 458 -14.89 -4.82 -36.55
N ARG A 459 -13.99 -4.01 -35.97
CA ARG A 459 -12.55 -4.28 -35.97
C ARG A 459 -12.06 -4.53 -34.55
N ARG A 460 -11.26 -5.58 -34.35
CA ARG A 460 -10.61 -5.92 -33.08
C ARG A 460 -9.18 -5.39 -33.01
N LEU A 461 -8.82 -4.88 -31.83
CA LEU A 461 -7.44 -4.58 -31.47
C LEU A 461 -7.05 -5.45 -30.27
N SER A 462 -5.95 -6.18 -30.37
CA SER A 462 -5.30 -6.81 -29.22
C SER A 462 -4.14 -5.96 -28.72
N TRP A 463 -4.05 -5.87 -27.40
CA TRP A 463 -3.02 -5.15 -26.66
C TRP A 463 -2.25 -6.16 -25.82
N SER A 464 -0.93 -6.06 -25.79
CA SER A 464 -0.08 -6.87 -24.90
C SER A 464 1.15 -6.07 -24.48
N PHE A 465 1.12 -5.52 -23.27
CA PHE A 465 2.21 -4.69 -22.73
C PHE A 465 2.22 -4.67 -21.19
N TRP A 466 3.37 -4.31 -20.63
CA TRP A 466 3.58 -4.20 -19.19
C TRP A 466 3.25 -2.79 -18.69
N VAL A 467 2.33 -2.67 -17.73
CA VAL A 467 2.02 -1.41 -17.04
C VAL A 467 2.81 -1.28 -15.73
N ARG A 468 2.73 -0.11 -15.06
CA ARG A 468 3.27 0.10 -13.70
C ARG A 468 2.92 -1.07 -12.75
N ILE A 469 3.93 -1.53 -11.99
CA ILE A 469 3.97 -2.77 -11.16
C ILE A 469 4.15 -4.08 -12.00
N ARG A 470 4.39 -3.95 -13.30
CA ARG A 470 4.59 -5.05 -14.26
C ARG A 470 3.43 -6.05 -14.34
N CYS A 471 2.20 -5.61 -14.12
CA CYS A 471 1.02 -6.37 -14.54
C CYS A 471 0.99 -6.43 -16.08
N CYS A 472 0.73 -7.60 -16.66
CA CYS A 472 0.49 -7.73 -18.10
C CYS A 472 -0.95 -7.29 -18.43
N LEU A 473 -1.12 -6.21 -19.20
CA LEU A 473 -2.45 -5.83 -19.68
C LEU A 473 -2.75 -6.46 -21.04
N SER A 474 -3.19 -7.72 -21.01
CA SER A 474 -3.76 -8.38 -22.17
C SER A 474 -5.25 -8.03 -22.31
N ARG A 475 -5.65 -7.36 -23.39
CA ARG A 475 -7.06 -7.09 -23.72
C ARG A 475 -7.30 -7.17 -25.23
N ARG A 476 -8.32 -7.92 -25.64
CA ARG A 476 -8.87 -7.94 -27.01
C ARG A 476 -10.19 -7.16 -27.01
N LEU A 477 -10.27 -6.08 -27.78
CA LEU A 477 -11.36 -5.11 -27.67
C LEU A 477 -11.91 -4.71 -29.04
N ILE A 478 -13.22 -4.48 -29.09
CA ILE A 478 -13.92 -3.85 -30.22
C ILE A 478 -13.89 -2.33 -29.99
N LEU A 479 -13.37 -1.57 -30.95
CA LEU A 479 -13.21 -0.11 -30.85
C LEU A 479 -14.03 0.62 -31.94
N ASP A 480 -14.19 1.95 -31.82
CA ASP A 480 -14.75 2.77 -32.91
C ASP A 480 -13.83 2.67 -34.14
N GLN A 481 -14.38 2.36 -35.31
CA GLN A 481 -13.60 2.19 -36.55
C GLN A 481 -12.70 3.40 -36.85
N ARG A 482 -13.14 4.62 -36.51
CA ARG A 482 -12.35 5.84 -36.75
C ARG A 482 -11.10 5.89 -35.88
N CYS A 483 -11.11 5.25 -34.71
CA CYS A 483 -9.90 5.11 -33.90
C CYS A 483 -8.97 4.07 -34.54
N ILE A 484 -9.45 2.85 -34.84
CA ILE A 484 -8.59 1.78 -35.40
C ILE A 484 -7.96 2.20 -36.74
N ARG A 485 -8.73 2.78 -37.68
CA ARG A 485 -8.19 3.29 -38.96
C ARG A 485 -7.13 4.40 -38.77
N ARG A 486 -7.10 5.09 -37.62
CA ARG A 486 -6.08 6.10 -37.30
C ARG A 486 -4.84 5.50 -36.65
N ILE A 487 -4.98 4.52 -35.76
CA ILE A 487 -3.81 3.85 -35.15
C ILE A 487 -3.07 2.99 -36.18
N MET A 488 -3.79 2.17 -36.97
CA MET A 488 -3.24 1.53 -38.19
C MET A 488 -2.67 2.56 -39.16
N GLY A 489 -3.34 3.71 -39.28
CA GLY A 489 -2.88 4.83 -40.10
C GLY A 489 -1.63 5.53 -39.57
N TRP A 490 -1.19 5.29 -38.33
CA TRP A 490 0.13 5.69 -37.85
C TRP A 490 1.13 4.57 -38.08
N GLU A 491 0.80 3.33 -37.72
CA GLU A 491 1.63 2.15 -37.98
C GLU A 491 2.09 2.10 -39.45
N ASN A 492 1.16 2.20 -40.41
CA ASN A 492 1.48 2.20 -41.85
C ASN A 492 2.33 3.39 -42.31
N ARG A 493 2.33 4.52 -41.57
CA ARG A 493 3.25 5.64 -41.83
C ARG A 493 4.61 5.43 -41.15
N CYS A 494 4.63 4.91 -39.94
CA CYS A 494 5.85 4.48 -39.25
C CYS A 494 6.57 3.36 -40.00
N MET A 495 5.85 2.40 -40.62
CA MET A 495 6.46 1.36 -41.47
C MET A 495 7.04 1.92 -42.77
N ARG A 496 6.37 2.88 -43.43
CA ARG A 496 6.94 3.57 -44.60
C ARG A 496 8.19 4.37 -44.21
N ILE A 497 8.08 5.22 -43.19
CA ILE A 497 9.22 5.99 -42.65
C ILE A 497 10.35 5.05 -42.23
N SER A 498 10.06 3.92 -41.58
CA SER A 498 11.07 2.93 -41.16
C SER A 498 11.82 2.28 -42.33
N ARG A 499 11.14 2.02 -43.46
CA ARG A 499 11.79 1.56 -44.70
C ARG A 499 12.76 2.61 -45.25
N ASP A 500 12.41 3.89 -45.19
CA ASP A 500 13.30 4.99 -45.62
C ASP A 500 14.41 5.29 -44.60
N PHE A 501 14.16 5.07 -43.30
CA PHE A 501 15.10 5.41 -42.20
C PHE A 501 16.07 4.28 -41.82
N ALA A 502 16.08 3.16 -42.53
CA ALA A 502 16.92 1.98 -42.27
C ALA A 502 18.46 2.22 -42.34
N ARG A 503 18.91 3.48 -42.49
CA ARG A 503 20.33 3.90 -42.43
C ARG A 503 20.68 4.84 -41.28
N ARG A 504 19.75 5.28 -40.42
CA ARG A 504 20.07 6.09 -39.22
C ARG A 504 19.29 5.65 -37.97
N ARG A 505 20.00 5.35 -36.88
CA ARG A 505 19.41 4.92 -35.60
C ARG A 505 18.67 6.07 -34.88
N LYS A 506 17.70 5.71 -34.03
CA LYS A 506 16.81 6.58 -33.22
C LYS A 506 15.81 7.42 -34.05
N LEU A 507 14.56 6.95 -34.13
CA LEU A 507 13.41 7.81 -34.40
C LEU A 507 12.81 8.24 -33.04
N ARG A 508 12.90 9.53 -32.68
CA ARG A 508 12.24 10.05 -31.47
C ARG A 508 10.73 10.11 -31.68
N MET A 509 9.97 9.53 -30.75
CA MET A 509 8.55 9.87 -30.58
C MET A 509 8.49 11.18 -29.78
N MET A 510 8.69 12.32 -30.46
CA MET A 510 8.90 13.61 -29.80
C MET A 510 7.70 14.03 -28.94
N CYS A 511 7.92 14.10 -27.62
CA CYS A 511 7.03 14.80 -26.72
C CYS A 511 6.98 16.30 -27.08
N LEU A 512 5.76 16.82 -27.18
CA LEU A 512 5.47 18.25 -27.03
C LEU A 512 4.06 18.38 -26.45
N VAL A 513 3.95 19.12 -25.35
CA VAL A 513 2.72 19.43 -24.59
C VAL A 513 2.03 18.22 -23.93
N ILE A 514 2.39 17.96 -22.67
CA ILE A 514 1.54 18.21 -21.48
C ILE A 514 2.45 18.45 -20.27
#